data_AF-A0AAU4BPR2-F1
#
_entry.id   AF-A0AAU4BPR2-F1
#
_cell.length_a   1.000
_cell.length_b   1.000
_cell.length_c   1.000
_cell.angle_alpha   90.00
_cell.angle_beta   90.00
_cell.angle_gamma   90.00
#
_symmetry.space_group_name_H-M   'P 1'
#
loop_
_entity.id
_entity.type
_entity.pdbx_description
1 polymer ?
#
loop_
_entity_poly.entity_id
_entity_poly.type
_entity_poly.pdbx_seq_one_letter_code
_entity_poly.pdbx_strand_id
1 'polypeptide(L)'
;MSAPTAQTRKLATALREVLDLPDGETGKDLARRERITRSRVSRILGALDYLLDEERADITVALRSIGEIAERDPVDYTVRQGSVEAV
;
A
#
# COMPACT_ATOMS: atom_id res chain seq x y z
N MET A 1 -1.10 -16.53 23.36
CA MET A 1 -1.26 -15.52 22.29
C MET A 1 -2.50 -15.90 21.50
N SER A 2 -3.50 -15.01 21.42
CA SER A 2 -4.72 -15.27 20.65
C SER A 2 -4.41 -15.23 19.15
N ALA A 3 -5.05 -16.10 18.36
CA ALA A 3 -4.89 -16.09 16.91
C ALA A 3 -5.43 -14.76 16.32
N PRO A 4 -4.78 -14.19 15.29
CA PRO A 4 -5.27 -12.97 14.65
C PRO A 4 -6.65 -13.20 14.02
N THR A 5 -7.54 -12.21 14.15
CA THR A 5 -8.89 -12.27 13.59
C THR A 5 -8.85 -12.30 12.06
N ALA A 6 -9.94 -12.71 11.42
CA ALA A 6 -10.05 -12.65 9.97
C ALA A 6 -9.86 -11.22 9.42
N GLN A 7 -10.27 -10.21 10.18
CA GLN A 7 -10.12 -8.81 9.80
C GLN A 7 -8.66 -8.34 9.93
N THR A 8 -7.94 -8.74 10.98
CA THR A 8 -6.50 -8.47 11.11
C THR A 8 -5.69 -9.09 9.96
N ARG A 9 -6.06 -10.30 9.51
CA ARG A 9 -5.45 -10.91 8.32
C ARG A 9 -5.72 -10.12 7.04
N LYS A 10 -6.97 -9.68 6.83
CA LYS A 10 -7.31 -8.81 5.68
C LYS A 10 -6.53 -7.51 5.68
N LEU A 11 -6.37 -6.89 6.86
CA LEU A 11 -5.58 -5.66 7.01
C LEU A 11 -4.12 -5.89 6.62
N ALA A 12 -3.50 -6.97 7.11
CA ALA A 12 -2.13 -7.32 6.75
C ALA A 12 -1.96 -7.56 5.24
N THR A 13 -2.93 -8.24 4.60
CA THR A 13 -2.93 -8.42 3.14
C THR A 13 -3.02 -7.08 2.40
N ALA A 14 -3.97 -6.21 2.78
CA ALA A 14 -4.14 -4.91 2.12
C ALA A 14 -2.90 -4.02 2.27
N LEU A 15 -2.27 -3.99 3.44
CA LEU A 15 -1.03 -3.26 3.67
C LEU A 15 0.11 -3.78 2.78
N ARG A 16 0.21 -5.10 2.63
CA ARG A 16 1.20 -5.71 1.73
C ARG A 16 0.97 -5.28 0.29
N GLU A 17 -0.26 -5.40 -0.21
CA GLU A 17 -0.60 -5.01 -1.59
C GLU A 17 -0.34 -3.53 -1.88
N VAL A 18 -0.55 -2.65 -0.90
CA VAL A 18 -0.28 -1.23 -1.05
C VAL A 18 1.22 -0.90 -1.01
N LEU A 19 2.04 -1.69 -0.31
CA LEU A 19 3.48 -1.40 -0.16
C LEU A 19 4.37 -2.19 -1.12
N ASP A 20 3.88 -3.31 -1.64
CA ASP A 20 4.58 -4.18 -2.59
C ASP A 20 4.55 -3.58 -3.99
N LEU A 21 5.37 -2.53 -4.18
CA LEU A 21 5.51 -1.86 -5.46
C LEU A 21 6.54 -2.57 -6.33
N PRO A 22 6.26 -2.79 -7.63
CA PRO A 22 7.23 -3.37 -8.55
C PRO A 22 8.51 -2.53 -8.58
N ASP A 23 9.63 -3.20 -8.83
CA ASP A 23 10.90 -2.53 -9.05
C ASP A 23 10.91 -1.84 -10.41
N GLY A 24 11.47 -0.64 -10.44
CA GLY A 24 11.64 0.15 -11.65
C GLY A 24 12.94 -0.19 -12.38
N GLU A 25 12.97 -0.05 -13.70
CA GLU A 25 14.16 -0.33 -14.52
C GLU A 25 15.11 0.85 -14.62
N THR A 26 14.59 2.07 -14.45
CA THR A 26 15.37 3.31 -14.60
C THR A 26 15.51 4.07 -13.29
N GLY A 27 16.50 4.97 -13.21
CA GLY A 27 16.64 5.89 -12.07
C GLY A 27 15.40 6.78 -11.86
N LYS A 28 14.66 7.10 -12.94
CA LYS A 28 13.39 7.83 -12.88
C LYS A 28 12.29 6.98 -12.23
N ASP A 29 12.25 5.69 -12.53
CA ASP A 29 11.28 4.76 -11.94
C ASP A 29 11.58 4.52 -10.46
N LEU A 30 12.85 4.39 -10.08
CA LEU A 30 13.26 4.31 -8.67
C LEU A 30 12.83 5.55 -7.88
N ALA A 31 13.10 6.75 -8.39
CA ALA A 31 12.67 7.99 -7.73
C ALA A 31 11.14 8.15 -7.68
N ARG A 32 10.41 7.66 -8.71
CA ARG A 32 8.94 7.61 -8.71
C ARG A 32 8.43 6.64 -7.65
N ARG A 33 9.00 5.43 -7.58
CA ARG A 33 8.69 4.40 -6.58
C ARG A 33 8.88 4.92 -5.17
N GLU A 34 10.04 5.49 -4.85
CA GLU A 34 10.33 6.05 -3.52
C GLU A 34 9.32 7.13 -3.11
N ARG A 35 8.94 8.00 -4.05
CA ARG A 35 7.93 9.04 -3.80
C ARG A 35 6.57 8.43 -3.49
N ILE A 36 6.13 7.44 -4.29
CA ILE A 36 4.87 6.74 -4.08
C ILE A 36 4.90 5.98 -2.75
N THR A 37 5.96 5.22 -2.46
CA THR A 37 6.12 4.50 -1.19
C THR A 37 6.03 5.46 -0.01
N ARG A 38 6.74 6.61 -0.03
CA ARG A 38 6.68 7.59 1.05
C ARG A 38 5.27 8.16 1.24
N SER A 39 4.60 8.48 0.14
CA SER A 39 3.21 8.95 0.10
C SER A 39 2.25 7.92 0.71
N ARG A 40 2.36 6.65 0.32
CA ARG A 40 1.55 5.53 0.82
C ARG A 40 1.81 5.24 2.29
N VAL A 41 3.08 5.19 2.72
CA VAL A 41 3.47 4.96 4.13
C VAL A 41 2.87 6.02 5.04
N SER A 42 2.97 7.31 4.69
CA SER A 42 2.41 8.39 5.52
C SER A 42 0.90 8.24 5.74
N ARG A 43 0.15 7.77 4.73
CA ARG A 43 -1.30 7.59 4.83
C ARG A 43 -1.68 6.31 5.57
N ILE A 44 -0.91 5.24 5.36
CA ILE A 44 -1.04 4.00 6.12
C ILE A 44 -0.85 4.27 7.61
N LEU A 45 0.16 5.04 7.99
CA LEU A 45 0.39 5.39 9.39
C LEU A 45 -0.83 6.09 9.99
N GLY A 46 -1.45 7.04 9.28
CA GLY A 46 -2.70 7.67 9.74
C GLY A 46 -3.88 6.69 9.87
N ALA A 47 -3.99 5.71 8.97
CA ALA A 47 -5.03 4.66 9.07
C ALA A 47 -4.77 3.71 10.26
N LEU A 48 -3.50 3.44 10.58
CA LEU A 48 -3.12 2.65 11.76
C LEU A 48 -3.34 3.44 13.06
N ASP A 49 -2.99 4.73 13.09
CA ASP A 49 -3.26 5.61 14.24
C ASP A 49 -4.77 5.64 14.54
N TYR A 50 -5.62 5.72 13.52
CA TYR A 50 -7.08 5.60 13.67
C TYR A 50 -7.51 4.27 14.28
N LEU A 51 -6.86 3.15 13.94
CA LEU A 51 -7.17 1.84 14.51
C LEU A 51 -6.68 1.65 15.94
N LEU A 52 -5.69 2.43 16.36
CA LEU A 52 -5.19 2.46 17.73
C LEU A 52 -6.04 3.37 18.64
N ASP A 53 -6.95 4.17 18.07
CA ASP A 53 -7.91 4.97 18.82
C ASP A 53 -9.08 4.10 19.32
N GLU A 54 -8.99 3.69 20.59
CA GLU A 54 -9.92 2.75 21.24
C GLU A 54 -11.38 3.24 21.29
N GLU A 55 -11.64 4.53 21.13
CA GLU A 55 -13.00 5.09 21.23
C GLU A 55 -13.77 5.03 19.90
N ARG A 56 -13.08 4.94 18.77
CA ARG A 56 -13.68 5.16 17.43
C ARG A 56 -13.19 4.24 16.33
N ALA A 57 -12.23 3.35 16.61
CA ALA A 57 -11.63 2.48 15.61
C ALA A 57 -12.65 1.52 14.96
N ASP A 58 -12.77 1.59 13.64
CA ASP A 58 -13.45 0.59 12.81
C ASP A 58 -12.50 0.06 11.73
N ILE A 59 -12.16 -1.22 11.83
CA ILE A 59 -11.30 -1.92 10.87
C ILE A 59 -11.84 -1.90 9.43
N THR A 60 -13.15 -1.77 9.25
CA THR A 60 -13.79 -1.66 7.93
C THR A 60 -13.46 -0.32 7.28
N VAL A 61 -13.46 0.76 8.06
CA VAL A 61 -13.10 2.11 7.60
C VAL A 61 -11.63 2.16 7.24
N ALA A 62 -10.75 1.60 8.09
CA ALA A 62 -9.32 1.55 7.79
C ALA A 62 -9.01 0.71 6.54
N LEU A 63 -9.66 -0.44 6.35
CA LEU A 63 -9.53 -1.24 5.12
C LEU A 63 -9.93 -0.47 3.86
N ARG A 64 -11.02 0.31 3.93
CA ARG A 64 -11.45 1.17 2.83
C ARG A 64 -10.40 2.23 2.53
N SER A 65 -9.92 2.94 3.55
CA SER A 65 -8.89 3.97 3.37
C SER A 65 -7.59 3.40 2.79
N ILE A 66 -7.19 2.19 3.19
CA ILE A 66 -6.02 1.51 2.63
C ILE A 66 -6.22 1.16 1.15
N GLY A 67 -7.42 0.71 0.76
CA GLY A 67 -7.77 0.51 -0.65
C GLY A 67 -7.66 1.80 -1.47
N GLU A 68 -8.22 2.91 -0.97
CA GLU A 68 -8.16 4.21 -1.63
C GLU A 68 -6.71 4.73 -1.82
N ILE A 69 -5.79 4.37 -0.92
CA ILE A 69 -4.37 4.71 -1.05
C ILE A 69 -3.73 4.05 -2.29
N ALA A 70 -4.10 2.80 -2.60
CA ALA A 70 -3.59 2.11 -3.79
C ALA A 70 -4.08 2.79 -5.09
N GLU A 71 -5.34 3.20 -5.12
CA GLU A 71 -5.97 3.80 -6.31
C GLU A 71 -5.45 5.20 -6.62
N ARG A 72 -5.05 5.97 -5.60
CA ARG A 72 -4.66 7.37 -5.75
C ARG A 72 -3.28 7.56 -6.38
N ASP A 73 -2.35 6.65 -6.12
CA ASP A 73 -0.98 6.69 -6.63
C ASP A 73 -0.69 5.40 -7.42
N PRO A 74 -1.32 5.16 -8.59
CA PRO A 74 -1.14 3.92 -9.34
C PRO A 74 0.30 3.78 -9.84
N VAL A 75 0.72 2.52 -9.98
CA VAL A 75 2.05 2.16 -10.47
C VAL A 75 1.89 1.50 -11.82
N ASP A 76 2.02 2.30 -12.86
CA ASP A 76 1.81 1.96 -14.29
C ASP A 76 3.10 1.52 -15.00
N TYR A 77 4.21 1.37 -14.28
CA TYR A 77 5.43 0.78 -14.85
C TYR A 77 5.52 -0.72 -14.53
N THR A 78 5.83 -1.52 -15.55
CA THR A 78 5.96 -2.97 -15.47
C THR A 78 7.43 -3.39 -15.38
N VAL A 79 7.69 -4.48 -14.66
CA VAL A 79 8.96 -5.23 -14.75
C VAL A 79 8.99 -5.89 -16.12
N ARG A 80 9.91 -5.50 -17.02
CA ARG A 80 10.25 -6.37 -18.15
C ARG A 80 11.22 -7.40 -17.66
N GLN A 81 10.72 -8.62 -17.48
CA GLN A 81 11.53 -9.77 -17.81
C GLN A 81 11.80 -9.77 -19.32
N GLY A 82 12.85 -9.06 -19.73
CA GLY A 82 13.60 -9.38 -20.94
C GLY A 82 13.10 -8.85 -22.29
N SER A 83 12.12 -7.96 -22.41
CA SER A 83 11.83 -7.36 -23.74
C SER A 83 11.08 -6.03 -23.70
N VAL A 84 11.58 -5.11 -24.54
CA VAL A 84 11.22 -3.70 -24.58
C VAL A 84 10.03 -3.41 -25.50
N GLU A 85 8.84 -3.08 -24.99
CA GLU A 85 7.84 -2.29 -25.74
C GLU A 85 7.26 -1.09 -24.97
N ALA A 86 7.37 0.09 -25.59
CA ALA A 86 6.89 1.36 -25.05
C ALA A 86 5.35 1.40 -25.06
N VAL A 87 4.76 1.92 -23.98
CA VAL A 87 3.39 2.42 -23.95
C VAL A 87 3.47 3.93 -23.73
#